data_AF-A0A7W7WYE8-F1
#
_entry.id   AF-A0A7W7WYE8-F1
#
_cell.length_a   1.000
_cell.length_b   1.000
_cell.length_c   1.000
_cell.angle_alpha   90.00
_cell.angle_beta   90.00
_cell.angle_gamma   90.00
#
_symmetry.space_group_name_H-M   'P 1'
#
loop_
_entity.id
_entity.type
_entity.pdbx_description
1 polymer ?
#
loop_
_entity_poly.entity_id
_entity_poly.type
_entity_poly.pdbx_seq_one_letter_code
_entity_poly.pdbx_strand_id
1 'polypeptide(L)'
;MADPARETTFLPLTMSAAGDAGDDGARTVRHRAEVADRAAADCWLSLVAGCTSGRETLIDSLHDLSEATSGYAGPQWWLSHGSVHRRRVAAAEHRIDDAVREGDGAEFAEAFIGYDQAVATVLVHVRNRLGNLST
;
A
#
# COMPACT_ATOMS: atom_id res chain seq x y z
N MET A 1 -26.22 -7.59 17.46
CA MET A 1 -25.33 -6.66 18.17
C MET A 1 -23.93 -7.13 17.86
N ALA A 2 -23.24 -6.47 16.92
CA ALA A 2 -21.95 -6.90 16.41
C ALA A 2 -20.99 -5.70 16.52
N ASP A 3 -20.12 -5.76 17.51
CA ASP A 3 -19.02 -4.84 17.80
C ASP A 3 -17.93 -5.68 18.53
N PRO A 4 -16.61 -5.38 18.50
CA PRO A 4 -16.01 -4.07 18.21
C PRO A 4 -14.63 -4.18 17.52
N ALA A 5 -14.55 -4.31 16.20
CA ALA A 5 -13.36 -3.95 15.43
C ALA A 5 -13.77 -3.99 13.97
N ARG A 6 -13.94 -2.82 13.36
CA ARG A 6 -13.57 -2.75 11.94
C ARG A 6 -12.11 -3.20 11.93
N GLU A 7 -11.80 -4.32 11.29
CA GLU A 7 -10.42 -4.66 10.96
C GLU A 7 -9.77 -3.35 10.47
N THR A 8 -8.76 -2.87 11.19
CA THR A 8 -8.15 -1.58 10.88
C THR A 8 -7.47 -1.73 9.53
N THR A 9 -8.19 -1.39 8.48
CA THR A 9 -7.67 -1.43 7.11
C THR A 9 -6.84 -0.17 6.89
N PHE A 10 -5.55 -0.38 6.65
CA PHE A 10 -4.57 0.65 6.33
C PHE A 10 -4.50 0.95 4.84
N LEU A 11 -4.94 0.02 3.98
CA LEU A 11 -4.90 0.14 2.52
C LEU A 11 -6.27 0.12 1.82
N PRO A 12 -7.31 0.83 2.30
CA PRO A 12 -8.67 0.73 1.76
C PRO A 12 -8.78 1.26 0.33
N LEU A 13 -8.07 2.33 -0.03
CA LEU A 13 -8.13 2.90 -1.38
C LEU A 13 -7.39 2.02 -2.37
N THR A 14 -6.26 1.43 -1.97
CA THR A 14 -5.48 0.52 -2.79
C THR A 14 -6.28 -0.73 -3.12
N MET A 15 -6.94 -1.35 -2.14
CA MET A 15 -7.81 -2.51 -2.37
C MET A 15 -8.99 -2.15 -3.29
N SER A 16 -9.62 -1.00 -3.09
CA SER A 16 -10.71 -0.52 -3.97
C SER A 16 -10.23 -0.22 -5.39
N ALA A 17 -9.03 0.34 -5.54
CA ALA A 17 -8.46 0.72 -6.83
C ALA A 17 -7.94 -0.50 -7.62
N ALA A 18 -7.45 -1.55 -6.94
CA ALA A 18 -7.14 -2.82 -7.57
C ALA A 18 -8.41 -3.50 -8.14
N GLY A 19 -9.55 -3.36 -7.45
CA GLY A 19 -10.85 -3.86 -7.92
C GLY A 19 -10.94 -5.39 -8.04
N ASP A 20 -12.05 -5.89 -8.60
CA ASP A 20 -12.27 -7.31 -8.95
C ASP A 20 -11.89 -7.62 -10.41
N ALA A 21 -11.05 -6.78 -11.03
CA ALA A 21 -10.76 -6.91 -12.45
C ALA A 21 -10.22 -8.31 -12.79
N GLY A 22 -10.69 -8.89 -13.90
CA GLY A 22 -10.21 -10.16 -14.43
C GLY A 22 -8.75 -10.14 -14.93
N ASP A 23 -8.00 -9.08 -14.60
CA ASP A 23 -6.60 -8.89 -14.92
C ASP A 23 -5.70 -9.50 -13.83
N ASP A 24 -4.79 -10.40 -14.24
CA ASP A 24 -3.91 -11.11 -13.32
C ASP A 24 -2.91 -10.17 -12.61
N GLY A 25 -2.57 -9.02 -13.21
CA GLY A 25 -1.74 -7.99 -12.59
C GLY A 25 -2.48 -7.26 -11.48
N ALA A 26 -3.73 -6.84 -11.73
CA ALA A 26 -4.60 -6.23 -10.72
C ALA A 26 -4.88 -7.19 -9.54
N ARG A 27 -5.09 -8.48 -9.82
CA ARG A 27 -5.26 -9.51 -8.78
C ARG A 27 -3.99 -9.68 -7.93
N THR A 28 -2.82 -9.64 -8.57
CA THR A 28 -1.52 -9.71 -7.87
C THR A 28 -1.33 -8.51 -6.95
N VAL A 29 -1.58 -7.29 -7.43
CA VAL A 29 -1.52 -6.08 -6.61
C VAL A 29 -2.48 -6.16 -5.42
N ARG A 30 -3.72 -6.61 -5.66
CA ARG A 30 -4.70 -6.78 -4.58
C ARG A 30 -4.24 -7.76 -3.53
N HIS A 31 -3.73 -8.92 -3.94
CA HIS A 31 -3.20 -9.92 -3.01
C HIS A 31 -2.04 -9.36 -2.17
N ARG A 32 -1.11 -8.62 -2.78
CA ARG A 32 -0.02 -7.96 -2.06
C ARG A 32 -0.53 -6.87 -1.12
N ALA A 33 -1.57 -6.13 -1.51
CA ALA A 33 -2.20 -5.13 -0.64
C ALA A 33 -2.84 -5.77 0.59
N GLU A 34 -3.52 -6.90 0.45
CA GLU A 34 -4.09 -7.66 1.58
C GLU A 34 -3.00 -8.18 2.52
N VAL A 35 -1.86 -8.64 1.99
CA VAL A 35 -0.72 -9.08 2.81
C VAL A 35 -0.10 -7.90 3.56
N ALA A 36 0.13 -6.77 2.89
CA ALA A 36 0.68 -5.56 3.51
C ALA A 36 -0.27 -4.96 4.55
N ASP A 37 -1.58 -4.98 4.32
CA ASP A 37 -2.59 -4.52 5.26
C ASP A 37 -2.59 -5.33 6.55
N ARG A 38 -2.48 -6.66 6.44
CA ARG A 38 -2.36 -7.54 7.61
C ARG A 38 -1.06 -7.29 8.39
N ALA A 39 0.06 -7.15 7.69
CA ALA A 39 1.34 -6.83 8.31
C ALA A 39 1.29 -5.45 9.01
N ALA A 40 0.58 -4.48 8.43
CA ALA A 40 0.37 -3.16 9.03
C ALA A 40 -0.48 -3.26 10.30
N ALA A 41 -1.55 -4.06 10.29
CA ALA A 41 -2.37 -4.31 11.47
C ALA A 41 -1.58 -5.00 12.60
N ASP A 42 -0.77 -6.01 12.28
CA ASP A 42 0.07 -6.69 13.28
C ASP A 42 1.15 -5.76 13.86
N CYS A 43 1.76 -4.92 13.02
CA CYS A 43 2.73 -3.91 13.45
C CYS A 43 2.07 -2.82 14.30
N TRP A 44 0.89 -2.34 13.92
CA TRP A 44 0.08 -1.40 14.68
C TRP A 44 -0.26 -1.93 16.08
N LEU A 45 -0.73 -3.18 16.17
CA LEU A 45 -1.03 -3.81 17.44
C LEU A 45 0.22 -3.92 18.32
N SER A 46 1.37 -4.24 17.72
CA SER A 46 2.66 -4.25 18.43
C SER A 46 2.99 -2.85 18.96
N LEU A 47 2.86 -1.80 18.14
CA LEU A 47 3.12 -0.41 18.53
C LEU A 47 2.24 0.05 19.68
N VAL A 48 0.93 -0.22 19.60
CA VAL A 48 -0.03 0.13 20.66
C VAL A 48 0.25 -0.65 21.96
N ALA A 49 0.81 -1.85 21.86
CA ALA A 49 1.29 -2.63 23.01
C ALA A 49 2.67 -2.19 23.55
N GLY A 50 3.32 -1.20 22.92
CA GLY A 50 4.67 -0.74 23.27
C GLY A 50 5.80 -1.68 22.79
N CYS A 51 5.52 -2.56 21.82
CA CYS A 51 6.47 -3.44 21.17
C CYS A 51 6.84 -2.93 19.77
N THR A 52 8.05 -3.24 19.30
CA THR A 52 8.53 -2.87 17.95
C THR A 52 8.63 -4.09 17.01
N SER A 53 7.87 -5.14 17.30
CA SER A 53 7.81 -6.36 16.48
C SER A 53 7.04 -6.14 15.18
N GLY A 54 7.37 -6.91 14.15
CA GLY A 54 6.68 -6.88 12.86
C GLY A 54 7.13 -5.79 11.89
N ARG A 55 8.09 -4.92 12.29
CA ARG A 55 8.68 -3.91 11.41
C ARG A 55 9.23 -4.50 10.11
N GLU A 56 10.10 -5.51 10.20
CA GLU A 56 10.73 -6.12 9.02
C GLU A 56 9.67 -6.72 8.08
N THR A 57 8.76 -7.52 8.62
CA THR A 57 7.63 -8.08 7.87
C THR A 57 6.79 -7.01 7.18
N LEU A 58 6.55 -5.88 7.84
CA LEU A 58 5.81 -4.75 7.27
C LEU A 58 6.57 -4.13 6.10
N ILE A 59 7.84 -3.80 6.28
CA ILE A 59 8.66 -3.16 5.25
C ILE A 59 8.82 -4.06 4.04
N ASP A 60 9.02 -5.36 4.24
CA ASP A 60 9.08 -6.35 3.16
C ASP A 60 7.75 -6.42 2.40
N SER A 61 6.62 -6.43 3.12
CA SER A 61 5.29 -6.48 2.50
C SER A 61 4.96 -5.21 1.70
N LEU A 62 5.41 -4.03 2.16
CA LEU A 62 5.26 -2.77 1.43
C LEU A 62 6.12 -2.76 0.16
N HIS A 63 7.36 -3.24 0.23
CA HIS A 63 8.23 -3.39 -0.94
C HIS A 63 7.61 -4.34 -1.97
N ASP A 64 7.09 -5.48 -1.55
CA ASP A 64 6.41 -6.44 -2.43
C ASP A 64 5.19 -5.82 -3.12
N LEU A 65 4.42 -4.99 -2.41
CA LEU A 65 3.29 -4.25 -2.97
C LEU A 65 3.75 -3.18 -3.97
N SER A 66 4.80 -2.44 -3.66
CA SER A 66 5.40 -1.44 -4.54
C SER A 66 5.95 -2.07 -5.82
N GLU A 67 6.58 -3.24 -5.73
CA GLU A 67 7.07 -4.01 -6.88
C GLU A 67 5.91 -4.50 -7.75
N ALA A 68 4.87 -5.10 -7.13
CA ALA A 68 3.67 -5.53 -7.85
C ALA A 68 2.97 -4.36 -8.55
N THR A 69 2.90 -3.20 -7.89
CA THR A 69 2.34 -1.96 -8.46
C THR A 69 3.16 -1.47 -9.65
N SER A 70 4.48 -1.50 -9.54
CA SER A 70 5.40 -1.15 -10.65
C SER A 70 5.24 -2.11 -11.84
N GLY A 71 5.13 -3.41 -11.59
CA GLY A 71 4.89 -4.43 -12.60
C GLY A 71 3.56 -4.20 -13.33
N TYR A 72 2.49 -3.95 -12.57
CA TYR A 72 1.17 -3.66 -13.12
C TYR A 72 1.13 -2.34 -13.90
N ALA A 73 1.84 -1.30 -13.43
CA ALA A 73 1.87 0.00 -14.09
C ALA A 73 2.70 0.03 -15.39
N GLY A 74 3.51 -1.00 -15.62
CA GLY A 74 4.49 -1.05 -16.69
C GLY A 74 5.80 -0.37 -16.28
N PRO A 75 6.96 -1.07 -16.28
CA PRO A 75 8.22 -0.55 -15.79
C PRO A 75 8.67 0.74 -16.50
N GLN A 76 8.43 0.84 -17.81
CA GLN A 76 8.79 2.03 -18.58
C GLN A 76 8.00 3.27 -18.17
N TRP A 77 6.71 3.11 -17.87
CA TRP A 77 5.91 4.22 -17.36
C TRP A 77 6.33 4.59 -15.94
N TRP A 78 6.52 3.58 -15.08
CA TRP A 78 6.95 3.76 -13.68
C TRP A 78 8.27 4.54 -13.58
N LEU A 79 9.23 4.25 -14.46
CA LEU A 79 10.54 4.91 -14.49
C LEU A 79 10.53 6.31 -15.11
N SER A 80 9.55 6.63 -15.97
CA SER A 80 9.41 7.95 -16.60
C SER A 80 8.29 8.78 -15.93
N HIS A 81 7.09 8.75 -16.49
CA HIS A 81 5.95 9.57 -16.04
C HIS A 81 5.48 9.20 -14.63
N GLY A 82 5.67 7.95 -14.22
CA GLY A 82 5.38 7.45 -12.86
C GLY A 82 6.40 7.85 -11.81
N SER A 83 7.50 8.53 -12.17
CA SER A 83 8.60 8.84 -11.24
C SER A 83 8.16 9.66 -10.02
N VAL A 84 7.19 10.56 -10.18
CA VAL A 84 6.60 11.33 -9.09
C VAL A 84 5.81 10.43 -8.13
N HIS A 85 5.06 9.47 -8.66
CA HIS A 85 4.34 8.48 -7.85
C HIS A 85 5.31 7.56 -7.11
N ARG A 86 6.34 7.06 -7.79
CA ARG A 86 7.40 6.25 -7.18
C ARG A 86 8.07 6.99 -6.01
N ARG A 87 8.40 8.28 -6.18
CA ARG A 87 8.98 9.09 -5.10
C ARG A 87 8.04 9.25 -3.92
N ARG A 88 6.73 9.41 -4.16
CA ARG A 88 5.73 9.49 -3.09
C ARG A 88 5.58 8.18 -2.32
N VAL A 89 5.57 7.06 -3.02
CA VAL A 89 5.51 5.73 -2.42
C VAL A 89 6.75 5.48 -1.55
N ALA A 90 7.95 5.68 -2.09
CA ALA A 90 9.20 5.52 -1.34
C ALA A 90 9.32 6.48 -0.14
N ALA A 91 8.86 7.72 -0.28
CA ALA A 91 8.84 8.67 0.84
C ALA A 91 7.85 8.25 1.94
N ALA A 92 6.72 7.65 1.57
CA ALA A 92 5.74 7.14 2.52
C ALA A 92 6.26 5.86 3.22
N GLU A 93 6.91 4.94 2.50
CA GLU A 93 7.58 3.78 3.09
C GLU A 93 8.64 4.20 4.12
N HIS A 94 9.45 5.21 3.80
CA HIS A 94 10.47 5.71 4.73
C HIS A 94 9.85 6.33 5.99
N ARG A 95 8.74 7.08 5.85
CA ARG A 95 8.01 7.60 7.02
C ARG A 95 7.37 6.51 7.86
N ILE A 96 6.83 5.46 7.23
CA ILE A 96 6.30 4.31 7.96
C ILE A 96 7.44 3.68 8.76
N ASP A 97 8.61 3.51 8.16
CA ASP A 97 9.79 2.96 8.83
C ASP A 97 10.24 3.78 10.04
N ASP A 98 10.34 5.10 9.87
CA ASP A 98 10.71 6.03 10.93
C ASP A 98 9.67 6.03 12.06
N ALA A 99 8.38 6.08 11.73
CA ALA A 99 7.29 6.04 12.72
C ALA A 99 7.30 4.74 13.54
N VAL A 100 7.54 3.59 12.91
CA VAL A 100 7.66 2.30 13.63
C VAL A 100 8.88 2.31 14.55
N ARG A 101 10.00 2.88 14.10
CA ARG A 101 11.23 2.98 14.90
C ARG A 101 11.07 3.91 16.10
N GLU A 102 10.34 5.00 15.93
CA GLU A 102 10.10 6.01 16.95
C GLU A 102 8.94 5.64 17.89
N GLY A 103 8.15 4.62 17.54
CA GLY A 103 6.99 4.20 18.31
C GLY A 103 5.80 5.15 18.17
N ASP A 104 5.79 5.99 17.13
CA ASP A 104 4.77 7.01 16.92
C ASP A 104 3.61 6.44 16.09
N GLY A 105 2.54 6.05 16.78
CA GLY A 105 1.32 5.58 16.13
C GLY A 105 0.59 6.67 15.32
N ALA A 106 0.69 7.94 15.70
CA ALA A 106 0.03 9.01 14.94
C ALA A 106 0.74 9.21 13.59
N GLU A 107 2.07 9.27 13.61
CA GLU A 107 2.87 9.36 12.38
C GLU A 107 2.72 8.10 11.52
N PHE A 108 2.65 6.91 12.15
CA PHE A 108 2.39 5.66 11.44
C PHE A 108 1.08 5.73 10.66
N ALA A 109 -0.02 6.14 11.30
CA ALA A 109 -1.32 6.25 10.66
C ALA A 109 -1.32 7.29 9.52
N GLU A 110 -0.69 8.45 9.71
CA GLU A 110 -0.57 9.48 8.68
C GLU A 110 0.25 8.99 7.48
N ALA A 111 1.37 8.32 7.73
CA ALA A 111 2.24 7.77 6.70
C ALA A 111 1.50 6.71 5.86
N PHE A 112 0.68 5.86 6.51
CA PHE A 112 -0.17 4.89 5.82
C PHE A 112 -1.25 5.54 4.93
N ILE A 113 -1.89 6.62 5.38
CA ILE A 113 -2.82 7.39 4.54
C ILE A 113 -2.11 7.91 3.29
N GLY A 114 -0.90 8.45 3.45
CA GLY A 114 -0.08 8.94 2.33
C GLY A 114 0.32 7.82 1.36
N TYR A 115 0.71 6.66 1.89
CA TYR A 115 1.07 5.48 1.12
C TYR A 115 -0.14 4.95 0.32
N ASP A 116 -1.28 4.74 0.98
CA ASP A 116 -2.51 4.23 0.36
C ASP A 116 -2.99 5.15 -0.78
N GLN A 117 -2.97 6.46 -0.56
CA GLN A 117 -3.30 7.43 -1.61
C GLN A 117 -2.32 7.37 -2.79
N ALA A 118 -1.02 7.24 -2.53
CA ALA A 118 0.00 7.20 -3.56
C ALA A 118 -0.16 5.96 -4.46
N VAL A 119 -0.35 4.78 -3.86
CA VAL A 119 -0.55 3.52 -4.59
C VAL A 119 -1.89 3.52 -5.31
N ALA A 120 -2.99 3.88 -4.65
CA ALA A 120 -4.32 3.93 -5.28
C ALA A 120 -4.36 4.86 -6.50
N THR A 121 -3.67 6.00 -6.44
CA THR A 121 -3.57 6.93 -7.57
C THR A 121 -2.91 6.28 -8.79
N VAL A 122 -1.86 5.47 -8.57
CA VAL A 122 -1.20 4.71 -9.63
C VAL A 122 -2.16 3.71 -10.24
N LEU A 123 -2.84 2.92 -9.42
CA LEU A 123 -3.78 1.89 -9.88
C LEU A 123 -4.93 2.49 -10.69
N VAL A 124 -5.48 3.63 -10.26
CA VAL A 124 -6.51 4.36 -11.03
C VAL A 124 -5.95 4.85 -12.37
N HIS A 125 -4.72 5.38 -12.40
CA HIS A 125 -4.08 5.82 -13.63
C HIS A 125 -3.89 4.68 -14.63
N VAL A 126 -3.40 3.53 -14.14
CA VAL A 126 -3.16 2.34 -14.95
C VAL A 126 -4.49 1.78 -15.47
N ARG A 127 -5.51 1.70 -14.61
CA ARG A 127 -6.86 1.24 -15.00
C ARG A 127 -7.50 2.14 -16.04
N ASN A 128 -7.38 3.47 -15.90
CA ASN A 128 -7.86 4.41 -16.91
C ASN A 128 -7.11 4.27 -18.25
N ARG A 129 -5.82 3.95 -18.21
CA ARG A 129 -5.05 3.62 -19.43
C ARG A 129 -5.50 2.30 -20.05
N LEU A 130 -5.63 1.23 -19.27
CA LEU A 130 -6.06 -0.07 -19.82
C LEU A 130 -7.49 -0.02 -20.37
N GLY A 131 -8.38 0.76 -19.71
CA GLY A 131 -9.73 1.02 -20.20
C GLY A 131 -9.76 1.83 -21.49
N ASN A 132 -8.83 2.76 -21.70
CA ASN A 132 -8.76 3.53 -22.94
C ASN A 132 -8.13 2.76 -24.12
N LEU A 133 -7.33 1.74 -23.85
CA LEU A 133 -6.75 0.83 -24.86
C LEU A 133 -7.75 -0.23 -25.33
N SER A 134 -8.90 -0.35 -24.65
CA SER A 134 -9.94 -1.35 -24.93
C SER A 134 -11.12 -0.79 -25.76
N THR A 135 -11.01 0.46 -26.24
CA THR A 135 -11.94 1.15 -27.16
C THR A 135 -11.25 1.48 -28.47
#